data_AF-A0A6G2HEI1-F1
#
_entry.id   AF-A0A6G2HEI1-F1
#
_cell.length_a   1.000
_cell.length_b   1.000
_cell.length_c   1.000
_cell.angle_alpha   90.00
_cell.angle_beta   90.00
_cell.angle_gamma   90.00
#
_symmetry.space_group_name_H-M   'P 1'
#
loop_
_entity.id
_entity.type
_entity.pdbx_description
1 polymer ?
#
loop_
_entity_poly.entity_id
_entity_poly.type
_entity_poly.pdbx_seq_one_letter_code
_entity_poly.pdbx_strand_id
1 'polypeptide(L)'
;MEIERAREDVVVAGTAAAATVALAVVSGLGLIGDIGALATLSPVLVYFAYLFSRKGGPYGSWDTARNWALLAALVGAVVLLTTLL
;
A
#
# COMPACT_ATOMS: atom_id res chain seq x y z
N MET A 1 14.64 0.32 20.25
CA MET A 1 13.74 0.70 19.14
C MET A 1 14.22 2.04 18.63
N GLU A 2 14.75 2.08 17.42
CA GLU A 2 15.15 3.35 16.81
C GLU A 2 13.87 4.02 16.30
N ILE A 3 13.57 5.21 16.82
CA ILE A 3 12.37 6.00 16.47
C ILE A 3 12.25 6.22 14.96
N GLU A 4 13.37 6.35 14.25
CA GLU A 4 13.41 6.50 12.80
C GLU A 4 12.75 5.32 12.09
N ARG A 5 13.04 4.09 12.55
CA ARG A 5 12.48 2.87 11.96
C ARG A 5 10.97 2.78 12.18
N ALA A 6 10.50 3.22 13.35
CA ALA A 6 9.07 3.31 13.64
C ALA A 6 8.38 4.37 12.78
N ARG A 7 9.03 5.51 12.53
CA ARG A 7 8.52 6.56 11.65
C ARG A 7 8.37 6.06 10.22
N GLU A 8 9.38 5.39 9.69
CA GLU A 8 9.34 4.77 8.37
C GLU A 8 8.21 3.73 8.24
N ASP A 9 8.04 2.89 9.27
CA ASP A 9 6.99 1.89 9.33
C ASP A 9 5.59 2.52 9.28
N VAL A 10 5.36 3.57 10.07
CA VAL A 10 4.10 4.33 10.07
C VAL A 10 3.80 4.96 8.72
N VAL A 11 4.81 5.45 8.00
CA VAL A 11 4.62 6.03 6.66
C VAL A 11 4.14 4.97 5.67
N VAL A 12 4.77 3.80 5.62
CA VAL A 12 4.37 2.73 4.69
C VAL A 12 3.01 2.16 5.08
N ALA A 13 2.81 1.84 6.35
CA ALA A 13 1.55 1.31 6.88
C ALA A 13 0.39 2.29 6.65
N GLY A 14 0.61 3.57 6.97
CA GLY A 14 -0.38 4.63 6.80
C GLY A 14 -0.75 4.84 5.34
N THR A 15 0.23 4.78 4.43
CA THR A 15 -0.04 4.92 2.98
C THR A 15 -0.84 3.73 2.45
N ALA A 16 -0.48 2.50 2.83
CA ALA A 16 -1.24 1.31 2.47
C ALA A 16 -2.68 1.34 3.01
N ALA A 17 -2.85 1.70 4.29
CA ALA A 17 -4.16 1.83 4.91
C ALA A 17 -5.01 2.91 4.22
N ALA A 18 -4.44 4.09 3.97
CA ALA A 18 -5.13 5.18 3.29
C ALA A 18 -5.58 4.78 1.88
N ALA A 19 -4.72 4.09 1.11
CA ALA A 19 -5.08 3.59 -0.22
C ALA A 19 -6.23 2.57 -0.16
N THR A 20 -6.19 1.61 0.77
CA THR A 20 -7.28 0.65 0.97
C THR A 20 -8.59 1.32 1.39
N VAL A 21 -8.54 2.29 2.30
CA VAL A 21 -9.74 3.06 2.69
C VAL A 21 -10.29 3.84 1.50
N ALA A 22 -9.43 4.49 0.70
CA ALA A 22 -9.85 5.21 -0.49
C ALA A 22 -10.57 4.28 -1.48
N LEU A 23 -10.02 3.09 -1.76
CA LEU A 23 -10.68 2.09 -2.60
C LEU A 23 -12.06 1.68 -2.06
N ALA A 24 -12.13 1.36 -0.77
CA ALA A 24 -13.38 0.95 -0.14
C ALA A 24 -14.44 2.05 -0.17
N VAL A 25 -14.05 3.31 0.08
CA VAL A 25 -14.94 4.48 0.01
C VAL A 25 -15.42 4.69 -1.42
N VAL A 26 -14.53 4.68 -2.40
CA VAL A 26 -14.87 4.89 -3.81
C VAL A 26 -15.83 3.80 -4.32
N SER A 27 -15.57 2.53 -3.98
CA SER A 27 -16.47 1.41 -4.28
C SER A 27 -17.81 1.52 -3.56
N GLY A 28 -17.79 1.80 -2.25
CA GLY A 28 -19.00 1.83 -1.42
C GLY A 28 -19.93 3.00 -1.71
N LEU A 29 -19.40 4.11 -2.22
CA LEU A 29 -20.18 5.24 -2.71
C LEU A 29 -20.76 4.99 -4.12
N GLY A 30 -20.40 3.89 -4.78
CA GLY A 30 -20.85 3.58 -6.14
C GLY A 30 -20.31 4.55 -7.18
N LEU A 31 -19.16 5.19 -6.93
CA LEU A 31 -18.54 6.13 -7.87
C LEU A 31 -17.95 5.41 -9.09
N ILE A 32 -17.67 4.11 -8.95
CA ILE A 32 -17.17 3.21 -9.99
C ILE A 32 -17.82 1.81 -9.81
N GLY A 33 -17.43 0.85 -10.65
CA GLY A 33 -17.84 -0.56 -10.50
C GLY A 33 -17.40 -1.20 -9.17
N ASP A 34 -18.00 -2.34 -8.82
CA ASP A 34 -17.70 -3.02 -7.56
C ASP A 34 -16.23 -3.49 -7.52
N ILE A 35 -15.48 -3.01 -6.53
CA ILE A 35 -14.09 -3.42 -6.31
C ILE A 35 -14.09 -4.65 -5.40
N GLY A 36 -13.73 -5.80 -5.97
CA GLY A 36 -13.63 -7.05 -5.21
C GLY A 36 -12.73 -6.94 -3.98
N ALA A 37 -13.11 -7.60 -2.88
CA ALA A 37 -12.44 -7.49 -1.58
C ALA A 37 -10.92 -7.72 -1.63
N LEU A 38 -10.46 -8.68 -2.44
CA LEU A 38 -9.03 -8.97 -2.60
C LEU A 38 -8.28 -7.82 -3.28
N ALA A 39 -8.89 -7.16 -4.26
CA ALA A 39 -8.30 -6.00 -4.92
C ALA A 39 -8.22 -4.80 -3.96
N THR A 40 -9.25 -4.59 -3.14
CA THR A 40 -9.30 -3.54 -2.10
C THR A 40 -8.18 -3.70 -1.05
N LEU A 41 -7.81 -4.94 -0.71
CA LEU A 41 -6.74 -5.25 0.25
C LEU A 41 -5.32 -5.24 -0.36
N SER A 42 -5.19 -5.12 -1.68
CA SER A 42 -3.89 -5.19 -2.35
C SER A 42 -2.85 -4.15 -1.87
N PRO A 43 -3.20 -2.90 -1.50
CA PRO A 43 -2.22 -1.96 -0.93
C PRO A 43 -1.63 -2.45 0.40
N VAL A 44 -2.40 -3.14 1.24
CA VAL A 44 -1.94 -3.71 2.51
C VAL A 44 -0.95 -4.86 2.28
N LEU A 45 -1.11 -5.63 1.20
CA LEU A 45 -0.13 -6.66 0.84
C LEU A 45 1.27 -6.07 0.56
N VAL A 46 1.33 -4.84 0.04
CA VAL A 46 2.59 -4.12 -0.15
C VAL A 46 3.28 -3.83 1.19
N TYR A 47 2.51 -3.43 2.21
CA TYR A 47 3.06 -3.23 3.55
C TYR A 47 3.59 -4.54 4.17
N PHE A 48 2.89 -5.66 3.99
CA PHE A 48 3.42 -6.95 4.43
C PHE A 48 4.71 -7.33 3.70
N ALA A 49 4.78 -7.13 2.38
CA ALA A 49 6.00 -7.36 1.62
C ALA A 49 7.17 -6.50 2.13
N TYR A 50 6.92 -5.23 2.43
CA TYR A 50 7.88 -4.34 3.09
C TYR A 50 8.40 -4.91 4.42
N LEU A 51 7.51 -5.40 5.31
CA LEU A 51 7.90 -5.99 6.59
C LEU A 51 8.79 -7.23 6.42
N PHE A 52 8.53 -8.06 5.41
CA PHE A 52 9.33 -9.24 5.14
C PHE A 52 10.67 -8.92 4.44
N SER A 53 10.70 -7.93 3.54
CA SER A 53 11.94 -7.46 2.90
C SER A 53 12.96 -7.01 3.93
N ARG A 54 12.49 -6.31 4.98
CA ARG A 54 13.36 -5.71 5.98
C ARG A 54 13.80 -6.64 7.13
N LYS A 55 13.51 -7.95 7.04
CA LYS A 55 13.80 -8.92 8.12
C LYS A 55 15.19 -9.59 8.09
N GLY A 56 16.05 -9.41 7.08
CA GLY A 56 17.35 -10.09 7.14
C GLY A 56 18.25 -10.15 5.90
N GLY A 57 18.19 -9.19 4.99
CA GLY A 57 19.08 -9.16 3.81
C GLY A 57 19.77 -7.81 3.61
N PRO A 58 20.85 -7.74 2.80
CA PRO A 58 21.39 -6.47 2.36
C PRO A 58 20.29 -5.69 1.62
N TYR A 59 19.89 -4.56 2.18
CA TYR A 59 18.92 -3.67 1.54
C TYR A 59 19.49 -3.25 0.20
N GLY A 60 18.79 -3.58 -0.89
CA GLY A 60 19.09 -2.98 -2.18
C GLY A 60 18.94 -1.47 -2.07
N SER A 61 19.63 -0.69 -2.91
CA SER A 61 19.52 0.78 -2.94
C SER A 61 18.09 1.29 -3.13
N TRP A 62 17.19 0.43 -3.60
CA TRP A 62 15.78 0.70 -3.83
C TRP A 62 14.86 0.35 -2.64
N ASP A 63 15.35 -0.36 -1.62
CA ASP A 63 14.56 -0.80 -0.45
C ASP A 63 14.42 0.31 0.62
N THR A 64 13.84 1.43 0.20
CA THR A 64 13.57 2.58 1.07
C THR A 64 12.09 2.65 1.42
N ALA A 65 11.78 3.12 2.64
CA ALA A 65 10.39 3.26 3.09
C ALA A 65 9.57 4.16 2.14
N ARG A 66 10.22 5.19 1.57
CA ARG A 66 9.62 6.06 0.56
C ARG A 66 9.16 5.27 -0.69
N ASN A 67 10.00 4.39 -1.21
CA ASN A 67 9.66 3.60 -2.40
C ASN A 67 8.51 2.62 -2.12
N TRP A 68 8.49 2.01 -0.93
CA TRP A 68 7.39 1.14 -0.52
C TRP A 68 6.07 1.86 -0.32
N ALA A 69 6.11 3.08 0.25
CA ALA A 69 4.92 3.93 0.36
C ALA A 69 4.39 4.32 -1.03
N LEU A 70 5.27 4.74 -1.95
CA LEU A 70 4.89 5.03 -3.34
C LEU A 70 4.31 3.80 -4.03
N LEU A 71 4.89 2.62 -3.82
CA LEU A 71 4.39 1.36 -4.38
C LEU A 71 2.99 1.03 -3.85
N ALA A 72 2.74 1.22 -2.55
CA ALA A 72 1.41 0.99 -1.96
C ALA A 72 0.35 1.92 -2.56
N ALA A 73 0.68 3.21 -2.72
CA ALA A 73 -0.18 4.17 -3.39
C ALA A 73 -0.42 3.80 -4.88
N LEU A 74 0.62 3.39 -5.58
CA LEU A 74 0.56 3.01 -6.99
C LEU A 74 -0.30 1.77 -7.20
N VAL A 75 -0.20 0.76 -6.33
CA VAL A 75 -1.07 -0.42 -6.36
C VAL A 75 -2.54 -0.01 -6.21
N GLY A 76 -2.86 0.89 -5.27
CA GLY A 76 -4.21 1.43 -5.14
C GLY A 76 -4.69 2.14 -6.41
N ALA A 77 -3.82 2.97 -7.01
CA ALA A 77 -4.14 3.64 -8.27
C ALA A 77 -4.36 2.65 -9.42
N VAL A 78 -3.57 1.58 -9.52
CA VAL A 78 -3.74 0.54 -10.54
C VAL A 78 -5.09 -0.16 -10.38
N VAL A 79 -5.50 -0.51 -9.15
CA VAL A 79 -6.81 -1.10 -8.90
C VAL A 79 -7.93 -0.20 -9.41
N LEU A 80 -7.88 1.10 -9.09
CA LEU A 80 -8.84 2.09 -9.60
C LEU A 80 -8.86 2.14 -11.13
N LEU A 81 -7.69 2.20 -11.76
CA LEU A 81 -7.60 2.25 -13.22
C LEU A 81 -8.17 0.99 -13.86
N THR A 82 -7.89 -0.19 -13.32
CA THR A 82 -8.40 -1.46 -13.85
C THR A 82 -9.91 -1.63 -13.69
N THR A 83 -10.53 -0.93 -12.74
CA THR A 83 -11.99 -0.97 -12.52
C THR A 83 -12.75 0.08 -13.32
N LEU A 84 -12.04 1.03 -13.94
CA LEU A 84 -12.59 2.07 -14.82
C LEU A 84 -12.62 1.66 -16.30
N LEU A 85 -11.82 0.66 -16.70
CA LEU A 85 -11.69 0.15 -18.07
C LEU A 85 -12.67 -0.99 -18.36
#